data_AF-A0A9P1GQ07-F1
#
_entry.id   AF-A0A9P1GQ07-F1
#
_cell.length_a   1.000
_cell.length_b   1.000
_cell.length_c   1.000
_cell.angle_alpha   90.00
_cell.angle_beta   90.00
_cell.angle_gamma   90.00
#
_symmetry.space_group_name_H-M   'P 1'
#
loop_
_entity.id
_entity.type
_entity.pdbx_description
1 polymer ?
#
loop_
_entity_poly.entity_id
_entity_poly.type
_entity_poly.pdbx_seq_one_letter_code
_entity_poly.pdbx_strand_id
1 'polypeptide(L)'
;YVSAAVDTVAAISTDDNALAGFRWSLTLVAKILVRAVGEGATLVMRAINTNQELAMRKALAIAPRGQRAMELLNISVGTQSISPLFWAIQSGALHSARAMIVDLLTIRADRDVYYYGCDELFTRHPDIIHRLCKDAPTLLWTLLDGLLWRSRLTFQAQRRVNYYVKHLVQDLDGKSSQTLSWLAAHQDPKVIVHPVAPGL
;
A
#
# COMPACT_ATOMS: atom_id res chain seq x y z
N TYR A 1 16.88 29.53 7.32
CA TYR A 1 15.50 30.03 7.57
C TYR A 1 15.15 29.98 9.05
N VAL A 2 15.14 28.79 9.71
CA VAL A 2 14.83 28.70 11.15
C VAL A 2 15.73 29.61 12.01
N SER A 3 17.04 29.66 11.76
CA SER A 3 17.95 30.55 12.51
C SER A 3 17.58 32.03 12.37
N ALA A 4 17.39 32.52 11.14
CA ALA A 4 17.02 33.92 10.90
C ALA A 4 15.66 34.32 11.51
N ALA A 5 14.68 33.41 11.53
CA ALA A 5 13.40 33.63 12.18
C ALA A 5 13.52 33.64 13.71
N VAL A 6 14.43 32.84 14.28
CA VAL A 6 14.71 32.85 15.72
C VAL A 6 15.48 34.11 16.11
N ASP A 7 16.43 34.56 15.28
CA ASP A 7 17.24 35.78 15.53
C ASP A 7 16.39 37.05 15.54
N THR A 8 15.34 37.10 14.69
CA THR A 8 14.39 38.22 14.67
C THR A 8 13.47 38.23 15.90
N VAL A 9 13.04 37.06 16.39
CA VAL A 9 12.28 36.96 17.64
C VAL A 9 13.16 37.26 18.85
N ALA A 10 14.44 36.89 18.80
CA ALA A 10 15.43 37.22 19.83
C ALA A 10 15.67 38.73 19.96
N ALA A 11 15.50 39.49 18.89
CA ALA A 11 15.63 40.95 18.91
C ALA A 11 14.42 41.66 19.56
N ILE A 12 13.30 40.96 19.76
CA ILE A 12 12.03 41.55 20.22
C ILE A 12 11.59 40.98 21.57
N SER A 13 11.99 39.75 21.90
CA SER A 13 11.63 39.05 23.14
C SER A 13 12.84 38.75 24.00
N THR A 14 12.78 39.11 25.28
CA THR A 14 13.79 38.79 26.29
C THR A 14 13.48 37.51 27.09
N ASP A 15 12.35 36.86 26.81
CA ASP A 15 11.96 35.60 27.47
C ASP A 15 12.61 34.40 26.77
N ASP A 16 13.59 33.80 27.45
CA ASP A 16 14.33 32.62 27.00
C ASP A 16 13.41 31.40 26.77
N ASN A 17 12.34 31.26 27.54
CA ASN A 17 11.41 30.14 27.38
C ASN A 17 10.57 30.31 26.11
N ALA A 18 10.13 31.54 25.82
CA ALA A 18 9.41 31.85 24.58
C ALA A 18 10.30 31.61 23.35
N LEU A 19 11.58 31.98 23.44
CA LEU A 19 12.56 31.80 22.38
C LEU A 19 12.88 30.31 22.13
N ALA A 20 13.05 29.54 23.21
CA ALA A 20 13.24 28.10 23.14
C ALA A 20 12.01 27.38 22.56
N GLY A 21 10.80 27.75 22.99
CA GLY A 21 9.55 27.21 22.48
C GLY A 21 9.33 27.52 21.00
N PHE A 22 9.60 28.77 20.59
CA PHE A 22 9.50 29.20 19.19
C PHE A 22 10.49 28.44 18.30
N ARG A 23 11.76 28.33 18.72
CA ARG A 23 12.78 27.54 18.02
C ARG A 23 12.39 26.08 17.89
N TRP A 24 11.87 25.47 18.97
CA TRP A 24 11.41 24.09 18.95
C TRP A 24 10.26 23.89 17.95
N SER A 25 9.27 24.77 17.97
CA SER A 25 8.11 24.70 17.07
C SER A 25 8.50 24.85 15.60
N LEU A 26 9.36 25.81 15.24
CA LEU A 26 9.85 25.98 13.87
C LEU A 26 10.71 24.80 13.42
N THR A 27 11.51 24.23 14.32
CA THR A 27 12.30 23.03 14.02
C THR A 27 11.37 21.84 13.74
N LEU A 28 10.29 21.71 14.50
CA LEU A 28 9.28 20.67 14.28
C LEU A 28 8.58 20.85 12.92
N VAL A 29 8.12 22.07 12.61
CA VAL A 29 7.48 22.39 11.31
C VAL A 29 8.44 22.13 10.15
N ALA A 30 9.70 22.57 10.26
CA ALA A 30 10.70 22.32 9.22
C ALA A 30 10.95 20.82 9.00
N LYS A 31 11.03 20.03 10.07
CA LYS A 31 11.14 18.56 9.97
C LYS A 31 9.93 17.94 9.29
N ILE A 32 8.72 18.38 9.62
CA ILE A 32 7.47 17.91 8.98
C ILE A 32 7.44 18.29 7.49
N LEU A 33 7.87 19.50 7.13
CA LEU A 33 7.90 19.95 5.72
C LEU A 33 8.95 19.19 4.89
N VAL A 34 10.18 19.04 5.39
CA VAL A 34 11.22 18.25 4.71
C VAL A 34 10.76 16.80 4.54
N ARG A 35 10.08 16.26 5.55
CA ARG A 35 9.45 14.95 5.49
C ARG A 35 8.39 14.88 4.39
N ALA A 36 7.44 15.83 4.35
CA ALA A 36 6.40 15.86 3.32
C ALA A 36 6.97 15.97 1.91
N VAL A 37 8.07 16.73 1.74
CA VAL A 37 8.79 16.84 0.47
C VAL A 37 9.49 15.52 0.13
N GLY A 38 10.17 14.89 1.08
CA GLY A 38 10.82 13.59 0.87
C GLY A 38 9.83 12.46 0.57
N GLU A 39 8.71 12.41 1.29
CA GLU A 39 7.60 11.50 1.03
C GLU A 39 6.99 11.76 -0.35
N GLY A 40 6.75 13.02 -0.71
CA GLY A 40 6.27 13.42 -2.03
C GLY A 40 7.29 13.27 -3.17
N ALA A 41 8.55 12.90 -2.88
CA ALA A 41 9.61 12.84 -3.89
C ALA A 41 9.67 11.51 -4.64
N THR A 42 9.11 10.41 -4.09
CA THR A 42 9.10 9.14 -4.82
C THR A 42 8.10 9.19 -5.97
N LEU A 43 8.43 8.54 -7.08
CA LEU A 43 7.54 8.51 -8.25
C LEU A 43 6.18 7.86 -7.91
N VAL A 44 6.19 6.88 -7.00
CA VAL A 44 4.99 6.23 -6.46
C VAL A 44 4.12 7.25 -5.72
N MET A 45 4.68 8.00 -4.76
CA MET A 45 3.91 8.98 -3.99
C MET A 45 3.40 10.13 -4.85
N ARG A 46 4.18 10.59 -5.84
CA ARG A 46 3.70 11.56 -6.84
C ARG A 46 2.53 11.03 -7.65
N ALA A 47 2.56 9.76 -8.05
CA ALA A 47 1.47 9.13 -8.78
C ALA A 47 0.23 8.88 -7.91
N ILE A 48 0.39 8.73 -6.59
CA ILE A 48 -0.75 8.72 -5.65
C ILE A 48 -1.42 10.09 -5.65
N ASN A 49 -0.65 11.17 -5.53
CA ASN A 49 -1.19 12.54 -5.45
C ASN A 49 -1.99 12.93 -6.71
N THR A 50 -1.61 12.44 -7.88
CA THR A 50 -2.40 12.67 -9.11
C THR A 50 -3.52 11.66 -9.32
N ASN A 51 -3.57 10.56 -8.54
CA ASN A 51 -4.51 9.45 -8.66
C ASN A 51 -4.69 8.94 -10.10
N GLN A 52 -3.60 8.91 -10.87
CA GLN A 52 -3.60 8.47 -12.27
C GLN A 52 -2.94 7.10 -12.39
N GLU A 53 -3.73 6.11 -12.80
CA GLU A 53 -3.25 4.74 -13.01
C GLU A 53 -2.08 4.66 -14.01
N LEU A 54 -2.11 5.44 -15.10
CA LEU A 54 -1.01 5.48 -16.06
C LEU A 54 0.30 6.02 -15.45
N ALA A 55 0.20 7.06 -14.61
CA ALA A 55 1.36 7.61 -13.91
C ALA A 55 1.93 6.58 -12.93
N MET A 56 1.06 5.86 -12.22
CA MET A 56 1.47 4.79 -11.29
C MET A 56 2.20 3.66 -12.02
N ARG A 57 1.63 3.18 -13.14
CA ARG A 57 2.26 2.12 -13.96
C ARG A 57 3.62 2.55 -14.50
N LYS A 58 3.78 3.82 -14.90
CA LYS A 58 5.07 4.38 -15.34
C LYS A 58 6.09 4.47 -14.21
N ALA A 59 5.66 4.88 -13.02
CA ALA A 59 6.52 4.90 -11.83
C ALA A 59 7.05 3.50 -11.52
N LEU A 60 6.18 2.50 -11.50
CA LEU A 60 6.55 1.11 -11.22
C LEU A 60 7.37 0.46 -12.34
N ALA A 61 7.23 0.93 -13.59
CA ALA A 61 8.02 0.42 -14.70
C ALA A 61 9.53 0.70 -14.53
N ILE A 62 9.89 1.77 -13.80
CA ILE A 62 11.28 2.14 -13.52
C ILE A 62 11.88 1.26 -12.42
N ALA A 63 11.05 0.85 -11.45
CA ALA A 63 11.46 0.01 -10.34
C ALA A 63 11.83 -1.43 -10.79
N PRO A 64 12.96 -1.99 -10.31
CA PRO A 64 13.30 -3.39 -10.53
C PRO A 64 12.20 -4.33 -10.07
N ARG A 65 11.91 -5.39 -10.84
CA ARG A 65 10.77 -6.30 -10.59
C ARG A 65 10.74 -6.84 -9.15
N GLY A 66 11.91 -7.25 -8.62
CA GLY A 66 12.05 -7.77 -7.26
C GLY A 66 11.97 -6.74 -6.13
N GLN A 67 11.95 -5.43 -6.45
CA GLN A 67 11.88 -4.36 -5.45
C GLN A 67 10.51 -3.66 -5.42
N ARG A 68 9.62 -3.94 -6.39
CA ARG A 68 8.31 -3.28 -6.49
C ARG A 68 7.44 -3.48 -5.25
N ALA A 69 7.46 -4.67 -4.67
CA ALA A 69 6.72 -4.93 -3.43
C ALA A 69 7.20 -4.02 -2.30
N MET A 70 8.52 -3.83 -2.16
CA MET A 70 9.11 -2.91 -1.19
C MET A 70 8.66 -1.47 -1.47
N GLU A 71 8.74 -1.00 -2.72
CA GLU A 71 8.33 0.36 -3.08
C GLU A 71 6.83 0.63 -2.84
N LEU A 72 5.97 -0.39 -2.94
CA LEU A 72 4.52 -0.25 -2.77
C LEU A 72 4.05 -0.44 -1.33
N LEU A 73 4.82 -1.16 -0.51
CA LEU A 73 4.41 -1.57 0.83
C LEU A 73 5.25 -0.93 1.94
N ASN A 74 6.48 -0.51 1.65
CA ASN A 74 7.41 -0.02 2.65
C ASN A 74 8.37 1.05 2.09
N ILE A 75 7.96 2.31 2.20
CA ILE A 75 8.85 3.46 2.01
C ILE A 75 9.31 3.93 3.39
N SER A 76 10.63 3.87 3.62
CA SER A 76 11.25 4.39 4.83
C SER A 76 11.63 5.85 4.66
N VAL A 77 11.15 6.71 5.56
CA VAL A 77 11.55 8.13 5.62
C VAL A 77 12.00 8.43 7.05
N GLY A 78 13.31 8.56 7.24
CA GLY A 78 13.91 8.69 8.56
C GLY A 78 13.65 7.45 9.42
N THR A 79 12.95 7.62 10.55
CA THR A 79 12.61 6.54 11.49
C THR A 79 11.23 5.93 11.26
N GLN A 80 10.48 6.41 10.26
CA GLN A 80 9.12 5.94 10.01
C GLN A 80 9.04 5.11 8.73
N SER A 81 8.19 4.09 8.76
CA SER A 81 7.84 3.24 7.63
C SER A 81 6.40 3.56 7.21
N ILE A 82 6.23 3.93 5.95
CA ILE A 82 4.94 4.24 5.34
C ILE A 82 4.63 3.15 4.33
N SER A 83 3.37 2.73 4.26
CA SER A 83 2.88 1.92 3.15
C SER A 83 2.15 2.79 2.14
N PRO A 84 2.71 2.99 0.93
CA PRO A 84 2.05 3.71 -0.15
C PRO A 84 0.68 3.15 -0.53
N LEU A 85 0.52 1.82 -0.53
CA LEU A 85 -0.78 1.19 -0.79
C LEU A 85 -1.84 1.62 0.23
N PHE A 86 -1.53 1.52 1.53
CA PHE A 86 -2.49 1.92 2.58
C PHE A 86 -2.74 3.43 2.55
N TRP A 87 -1.71 4.23 2.27
CA TRP A 87 -1.88 5.68 2.09
C TRP A 87 -2.80 5.99 0.91
N ALA A 88 -2.65 5.31 -0.22
CA ALA A 88 -3.50 5.47 -1.39
C ALA A 88 -4.97 5.09 -1.09
N ILE A 89 -5.20 4.03 -0.32
CA ILE A 89 -6.55 3.64 0.14
C ILE A 89 -7.13 4.72 1.05
N GLN A 90 -6.36 5.16 2.06
CA GLN A 90 -6.79 6.16 3.05
C GLN A 90 -7.11 7.54 2.45
N SER A 91 -6.31 7.96 1.46
CA SER A 91 -6.48 9.24 0.77
C SER A 91 -7.55 9.19 -0.34
N GLY A 92 -8.15 8.02 -0.61
CA GLY A 92 -9.13 7.85 -1.68
C GLY A 92 -8.53 7.81 -3.09
N ALA A 93 -7.21 7.64 -3.22
CA ALA A 93 -6.53 7.49 -4.50
C ALA A 93 -6.73 6.08 -5.10
N LEU A 94 -7.99 5.71 -5.37
CA LEU A 94 -8.40 4.35 -5.70
C LEU A 94 -7.87 3.84 -7.05
N HIS A 95 -7.62 4.71 -8.03
CA HIS A 95 -7.03 4.30 -9.32
C HIS A 95 -5.56 3.90 -9.14
N SER A 96 -4.84 4.68 -8.33
CA SER A 96 -3.48 4.35 -7.93
C SER A 96 -3.44 3.07 -7.09
N ALA A 97 -4.29 2.94 -6.07
CA ALA A 97 -4.38 1.73 -5.25
C ALA A 97 -4.73 0.48 -6.09
N ARG A 98 -5.66 0.59 -7.05
CA ARG A 98 -5.97 -0.48 -8.02
C ARG A 98 -4.73 -0.91 -8.79
N ALA A 99 -4.00 0.04 -9.37
CA ALA A 99 -2.78 -0.24 -10.12
C ALA A 99 -1.70 -0.91 -9.27
N MET A 100 -1.57 -0.51 -8.01
CA MET A 100 -0.64 -1.12 -7.04
C MET A 100 -1.02 -2.56 -6.71
N ILE A 101 -2.31 -2.84 -6.44
CA ILE A 101 -2.79 -4.20 -6.15
C ILE A 101 -2.54 -5.11 -7.36
N VAL A 102 -2.88 -4.64 -8.57
CA VAL A 102 -2.62 -5.38 -9.80
C VAL A 102 -1.13 -5.63 -9.98
N ASP A 103 -0.26 -4.65 -9.71
CA ASP A 103 1.18 -4.84 -9.83
C ASP A 103 1.70 -5.85 -8.80
N LEU A 104 1.35 -5.72 -7.52
CA LEU A 104 1.75 -6.66 -6.46
C LEU A 104 1.35 -8.10 -6.78
N LEU A 105 0.12 -8.30 -7.25
CA LEU A 105 -0.45 -9.63 -7.48
C LEU A 105 -0.24 -10.16 -8.90
N THR A 106 0.48 -9.44 -9.75
CA THR A 106 0.89 -9.98 -11.05
C THR A 106 2.15 -10.84 -10.88
N ILE A 107 2.03 -12.14 -11.16
CA ILE A 107 3.17 -13.05 -11.23
C ILE A 107 4.09 -12.63 -12.39
N ARG A 108 5.34 -12.32 -12.08
CA ARG A 108 6.39 -12.02 -13.05
C ARG A 108 7.54 -12.98 -12.88
N ALA A 109 8.34 -13.15 -13.92
CA ALA A 109 9.51 -13.99 -13.87
C ALA A 109 10.66 -13.34 -14.63
N ASP A 110 11.86 -13.48 -14.08
CA ASP A 110 13.13 -13.35 -14.81
C ASP A 110 13.73 -14.75 -15.01
N ARG A 111 14.96 -14.87 -15.53
CA ARG A 111 15.57 -16.18 -15.85
C ARG A 111 15.60 -17.15 -14.66
N ASP A 112 15.77 -16.62 -13.44
CA ASP A 112 16.08 -17.42 -12.26
C ASP A 112 15.04 -17.30 -11.14
N VAL A 113 14.12 -16.32 -11.19
CA VAL A 113 13.24 -15.97 -10.06
C VAL A 113 11.84 -15.58 -10.51
N TYR A 114 10.83 -16.02 -9.77
CA TYR A 114 9.44 -15.55 -9.86
C TYR A 114 9.16 -14.50 -8.78
N TYR A 115 8.47 -13.43 -9.17
CA TYR A 115 8.05 -12.34 -8.30
C TYR A 115 6.53 -12.32 -8.21
N TYR A 116 6.00 -12.45 -7.00
CA TYR A 116 4.59 -12.39 -6.70
C TYR A 116 4.41 -11.85 -5.28
N GLY A 117 4.02 -10.58 -5.15
CA GLY A 117 4.04 -9.80 -3.91
C GLY A 117 2.94 -10.13 -2.90
N CYS A 118 2.33 -11.31 -3.01
CA CYS A 118 1.21 -11.72 -2.17
C CYS A 118 1.63 -11.93 -0.73
N ASP A 119 2.75 -12.64 -0.50
CA ASP A 119 3.24 -12.88 0.85
C ASP A 119 3.66 -11.57 1.52
N GLU A 120 4.34 -10.68 0.80
CA GLU A 120 4.74 -9.36 1.29
C GLU A 120 3.53 -8.50 1.63
N LEU A 121 2.48 -8.52 0.80
CA LEU A 121 1.25 -7.76 1.03
C LEU A 121 0.57 -8.19 2.34
N PHE A 122 0.31 -9.48 2.51
CA PHE A 122 -0.39 -9.99 3.70
C PHE A 122 0.49 -10.01 4.96
N THR A 123 1.81 -10.11 4.81
CA THR A 123 2.73 -9.94 5.94
C THR A 123 2.74 -8.50 6.43
N ARG A 124 2.76 -7.53 5.51
CA ARG A 124 2.76 -6.11 5.87
C ARG A 124 1.39 -5.65 6.41
N HIS A 125 0.32 -6.18 5.82
CA HIS A 125 -1.07 -5.80 6.06
C HIS A 125 -1.98 -7.04 6.14
N PRO A 126 -1.94 -7.78 7.26
CA PRO A 126 -2.78 -8.97 7.44
C PRO A 126 -4.28 -8.64 7.46
N ASP A 127 -4.63 -7.37 7.69
CA ASP A 127 -5.98 -6.82 7.73
C ASP A 127 -6.41 -6.15 6.42
N ILE A 128 -5.65 -6.29 5.31
CA ILE A 128 -5.94 -5.61 4.04
C ILE A 128 -7.39 -5.85 3.56
N ILE A 129 -7.93 -7.05 3.73
CA ILE A 129 -9.31 -7.35 3.31
C ILE A 129 -10.32 -6.58 4.16
N HIS A 130 -10.15 -6.55 5.48
CA HIS A 130 -10.98 -5.73 6.36
C HIS A 130 -10.89 -4.25 5.99
N ARG A 131 -9.67 -3.76 5.69
CA ARG A 131 -9.43 -2.39 5.23
C ARG A 131 -10.21 -2.09 3.95
N LEU A 132 -10.17 -2.97 2.96
CA LEU A 132 -10.88 -2.80 1.70
C LEU A 132 -12.40 -2.85 1.89
N CYS A 133 -12.92 -3.76 2.73
CA CYS A 133 -14.36 -3.80 3.06
C CYS A 133 -14.87 -2.47 3.65
N LYS A 134 -14.03 -1.76 4.41
CA LYS A 134 -14.41 -0.50 5.07
C LYS A 134 -14.21 0.72 4.18
N ASP A 135 -13.05 0.83 3.53
CA ASP A 135 -12.61 2.09 2.93
C ASP A 135 -12.62 2.08 1.41
N ALA A 136 -12.48 0.91 0.78
CA ALA A 136 -12.42 0.79 -0.69
C ALA A 136 -13.03 -0.51 -1.23
N PRO A 137 -14.35 -0.76 -1.03
CA PRO A 137 -14.98 -2.02 -1.42
C PRO A 137 -14.81 -2.36 -2.90
N THR A 138 -14.76 -1.34 -3.76
CA THR A 138 -14.55 -1.48 -5.20
C THR A 138 -13.22 -2.13 -5.59
N LEU A 139 -12.26 -2.20 -4.66
CA LEU A 139 -10.96 -2.83 -4.86
C LEU A 139 -10.93 -4.30 -4.41
N LEU A 140 -11.94 -4.79 -3.67
CA LEU A 140 -12.00 -6.19 -3.23
C LEU A 140 -11.90 -7.15 -4.40
N TRP A 141 -12.67 -6.92 -5.47
CA TRP A 141 -12.59 -7.76 -6.66
C TRP A 141 -11.20 -7.73 -7.31
N THR A 142 -10.55 -6.56 -7.33
CA THR A 142 -9.18 -6.42 -7.86
C THR A 142 -8.18 -7.24 -7.06
N LEU A 143 -8.31 -7.22 -5.72
CA LEU A 143 -7.47 -8.02 -4.84
C LEU A 143 -7.71 -9.52 -5.06
N LEU A 144 -8.97 -9.95 -5.02
CA LEU A 144 -9.33 -11.36 -5.14
C LEU A 144 -8.99 -11.95 -6.51
N ASP A 145 -9.16 -11.19 -7.61
CA ASP A 145 -8.72 -11.62 -8.96
C ASP A 145 -7.21 -11.85 -9.01
N GLY A 146 -6.43 -11.07 -8.25
CA GLY A 146 -4.98 -11.23 -8.13
C GLY A 146 -4.55 -12.49 -7.39
N LEU A 147 -5.43 -13.08 -6.57
CA LEU A 147 -5.20 -14.34 -5.86
C LEU A 147 -5.51 -15.58 -6.71
N LEU A 148 -5.75 -15.38 -8.01
CA LEU A 148 -6.05 -16.42 -8.98
C LEU A 148 -5.04 -16.37 -10.12
N TRP A 149 -4.46 -17.52 -10.43
CA TRP A 149 -3.75 -17.69 -11.70
C TRP A 149 -4.45 -18.71 -12.58
N ARG A 150 -4.68 -18.33 -13.84
CA ARG A 150 -5.34 -19.18 -14.85
C ARG A 150 -4.35 -19.49 -15.96
N SER A 151 -4.16 -20.77 -16.24
CA SER A 151 -3.36 -21.20 -17.40
C SER A 151 -3.96 -20.68 -18.69
N ARG A 152 -3.11 -20.28 -19.65
CA ARG A 152 -3.56 -19.96 -21.02
C ARG A 152 -3.83 -21.22 -21.85
N LEU A 153 -3.28 -22.36 -21.44
CA LEU A 153 -3.44 -23.63 -22.12
C LEU A 153 -4.66 -24.37 -21.60
N THR A 154 -5.42 -24.94 -22.52
CA THR A 154 -6.53 -25.85 -22.24
C THR A 154 -6.10 -27.27 -22.59
N PHE A 155 -6.36 -28.22 -21.69
CA PHE A 155 -6.11 -29.63 -21.90
C PHE A 155 -7.40 -30.39 -21.61
N GLN A 156 -7.84 -31.23 -22.56
CA GLN A 156 -9.12 -31.97 -22.45
C GLN A 156 -10.33 -31.08 -22.10
N ALA A 157 -10.47 -29.94 -22.79
CA ALA A 157 -11.48 -28.91 -22.54
C ALA A 157 -11.49 -28.30 -21.12
N GLN A 158 -10.49 -28.63 -20.29
CA GLN A 158 -10.30 -28.06 -18.96
C GLN A 158 -9.12 -27.10 -18.94
N ARG A 159 -9.11 -26.20 -17.95
CA ARG A 159 -8.04 -25.21 -17.74
C ARG A 159 -7.57 -25.30 -16.30
N ARG A 160 -6.25 -25.38 -16.11
CA ARG A 160 -5.65 -25.31 -14.77
C ARG A 160 -5.85 -23.92 -14.18
N VAL A 161 -6.31 -23.90 -12.93
CA VAL A 161 -6.47 -22.70 -12.12
C VAL A 161 -5.77 -22.93 -10.79
N ASN A 162 -4.88 -22.03 -10.39
CA ASN A 162 -4.23 -22.04 -9.08
C ASN A 162 -4.85 -20.93 -8.22
N TYR A 163 -5.18 -21.26 -6.98
CA TYR A 163 -5.75 -20.34 -6.00
C TYR A 163 -4.73 -20.08 -4.88
N TYR A 164 -4.45 -18.81 -4.59
CA TYR A 164 -3.51 -18.38 -3.55
C TYR A 164 -4.27 -17.99 -2.28
N VAL A 165 -4.79 -18.99 -1.57
CA VAL A 165 -5.73 -18.80 -0.43
C VAL A 165 -5.07 -18.86 0.94
N LYS A 166 -3.74 -19.05 1.02
CA LYS A 166 -3.00 -19.21 2.29
C LYS A 166 -3.41 -18.17 3.33
N HIS A 167 -3.31 -16.89 3.00
CA HIS A 167 -3.61 -15.78 3.93
C HIS A 167 -5.11 -15.56 4.17
N LEU A 168 -5.97 -16.16 3.35
CA LEU A 168 -7.43 -16.14 3.56
C LEU A 168 -7.88 -17.18 4.58
N VAL A 169 -7.14 -18.29 4.68
CA VAL A 169 -7.47 -19.42 5.55
C VAL A 169 -6.63 -19.41 6.83
N GLN A 170 -5.37 -18.96 6.74
CA GLN A 170 -4.39 -19.00 7.82
C GLN A 170 -3.79 -17.60 8.07
N ASP A 171 -3.65 -17.21 9.33
CA ASP A 171 -2.95 -16.00 9.73
C ASP A 171 -1.42 -16.21 9.80
N LEU A 172 -0.68 -15.16 10.19
CA LEU A 172 0.78 -15.20 10.28
C LEU A 172 1.30 -16.13 11.40
N ASP A 173 0.49 -16.41 12.42
CA ASP A 173 0.81 -17.31 13.53
C ASP A 173 0.43 -18.77 13.22
N GLY A 174 -0.13 -19.03 12.04
CA GLY A 174 -0.56 -20.35 11.63
C GLY A 174 -1.97 -20.76 12.08
N LYS A 175 -2.75 -19.84 12.69
CA LYS A 175 -4.14 -20.07 13.13
C LYS A 175 -5.13 -19.69 12.03
N SER A 176 -6.41 -19.96 12.24
CA SER A 176 -7.46 -19.59 11.28
C SER A 176 -7.53 -18.07 11.07
N SER A 177 -7.46 -17.62 9.81
CA SER A 177 -7.57 -16.21 9.44
C SER A 177 -8.99 -15.68 9.64
N GLN A 178 -9.12 -14.44 10.11
CA GLN A 178 -10.41 -13.75 10.24
C GLN A 178 -10.94 -13.22 8.90
N THR A 179 -10.16 -13.37 7.83
CA THR A 179 -10.44 -12.80 6.52
C THR A 179 -11.80 -13.19 5.97
N LEU A 180 -12.16 -14.47 6.05
CA LEU A 180 -13.46 -14.95 5.57
C LEU A 180 -14.60 -14.36 6.40
N SER A 181 -14.43 -14.23 7.71
CA SER A 181 -15.42 -13.59 8.59
C SER A 181 -15.63 -12.11 8.23
N TRP A 182 -14.57 -11.38 7.87
CA TRP A 182 -14.68 -9.99 7.41
C TRP A 182 -15.42 -9.88 6.07
N LEU A 183 -15.20 -10.81 5.14
CA LEU A 183 -15.94 -10.87 3.88
C LEU A 183 -17.42 -11.21 4.12
N ALA A 184 -17.72 -12.16 5.00
CA ALA A 184 -19.09 -12.51 5.38
C ALA A 184 -19.84 -11.31 5.98
N ALA A 185 -19.18 -10.59 6.90
CA ALA A 185 -19.73 -9.41 7.56
C ALA A 185 -19.93 -8.22 6.61
N HIS A 186 -19.19 -8.17 5.50
CA HIS A 186 -19.35 -7.10 4.50
C HIS A 186 -20.65 -7.23 3.69
N GLN A 187 -21.24 -8.43 3.62
CA GLN A 187 -22.54 -8.69 2.99
C GLN A 187 -22.66 -8.24 1.52
N ASP A 188 -21.56 -8.20 0.76
CA ASP A 188 -21.62 -7.95 -0.69
C ASP A 188 -21.76 -9.28 -1.45
N PRO A 189 -22.95 -9.58 -2.03
CA PRO A 189 -23.17 -10.83 -2.74
C PRO A 189 -22.27 -10.97 -3.96
N LYS A 190 -21.84 -9.87 -4.59
CA LYS A 190 -20.92 -9.93 -5.73
C LYS A 190 -19.57 -10.43 -5.29
N VAL A 191 -19.06 -10.00 -4.14
CA VAL A 191 -17.75 -10.43 -3.62
C VAL A 191 -17.79 -11.87 -3.12
N ILE A 192 -18.88 -12.29 -2.47
CA ILE A 192 -19.02 -13.64 -1.90
C ILE A 192 -19.02 -14.72 -2.99
N VAL A 193 -19.56 -14.44 -4.19
CA VAL A 193 -19.53 -15.40 -5.31
C VAL A 193 -18.18 -15.48 -6.04
N HIS A 194 -17.19 -14.70 -5.61
CA HIS A 194 -15.86 -14.74 -6.23
C HIS A 194 -15.21 -16.13 -6.00
N PRO A 195 -14.62 -16.77 -7.02
CA PRO A 195 -14.10 -18.15 -6.89
C PRO A 195 -13.04 -18.37 -5.80
N VAL A 196 -12.32 -17.31 -5.40
CA VAL A 196 -11.33 -17.32 -4.31
C VAL A 196 -11.95 -17.22 -2.92
N ALA A 197 -13.16 -16.69 -2.78
CA ALA A 197 -13.93 -16.74 -1.54
C ALA A 197 -14.72 -18.05 -1.60
N PRO A 198 -14.15 -19.19 -1.16
CA PRO A 198 -14.88 -20.44 -1.24
C PRO A 198 -16.08 -20.31 -0.32
N GLY A 199 -17.23 -20.87 -0.72
CA GLY A 199 -18.51 -20.72 -0.02
C GLY A 199 -18.34 -20.71 1.50
N LEU A 200 -18.50 -19.51 2.06
CA LEU A 200 -18.82 -19.28 3.47
C LEU A 200 -20.14 -19.97 3.82
#